data_AF-A0A6M7UFA7-F1
#
_entry.id   AF-A0A6M7UFA7-F1
#
_cell.length_a   1.000
_cell.length_b   1.000
_cell.length_c   1.000
_cell.angle_alpha   90.00
_cell.angle_beta   90.00
_cell.angle_gamma   90.00
#
_symmetry.space_group_name_H-M   'P 1'
#
loop_
_entity.id
_entity.type
_entity.pdbx_description
1 polymer ?
#
loop_
_entity_poly.entity_id
_entity_poly.type
_entity_poly.pdbx_seq_one_letter_code
_entity_poly.pdbx_strand_id
1 'polypeptide(L)'
;MPDKPDRNAIEVVGVSKIFGSGEGQVAALDTVSVSIRENEFFTLLGPSGCGKTTLLRLIAGFDFPTAGEILLYGQDIAPLPPFKRPVNTVFQSYALFPHMTVAENIGFGLEMLGKPKAEIKARVAEMLKLVKMEALAGRRTAQISGGQQQRVALARALAPQPKVLLLDEPLSALDYKLRKEMQIELKRLQHETGITFIFVTHDQEEALTMSDRIAVMSSGKILQVGSPRDIYDRPAERFVADFIGESNFLKADVVGVSGGRATVKLSSGTEIPASLPEGFSPSGKVTIVVRPEHAQLSAASPNASLSGTVENIVYLGTDTHFHLRLAGGEPFIVRRQNSRGAGDGIVQGGQVGIAIGNDAAQVLKD
;
A
#
# COMPACT_ATOMS: atom_id res chain seq x y z
N MET A 1 -10.62 21.87 -0.20
CA MET A 1 -10.92 20.45 -0.44
C MET A 1 -11.03 20.31 -1.94
N PRO A 2 -10.20 19.52 -2.66
CA PRO A 2 -10.56 19.17 -4.02
C PRO A 2 -11.69 18.13 -3.95
N ASP A 3 -12.69 18.32 -4.81
CA ASP A 3 -13.92 17.54 -4.90
C ASP A 3 -13.68 16.03 -4.86
N LYS A 4 -14.56 15.30 -4.15
CA LYS A 4 -14.66 13.85 -4.31
C LYS A 4 -14.97 13.57 -5.78
N PRO A 5 -14.22 12.70 -6.48
CA PRO A 5 -14.67 12.22 -7.78
C PRO A 5 -16.00 11.49 -7.58
N ASP A 6 -17.07 12.00 -8.20
CA ASP A 6 -18.42 11.39 -8.15
C ASP A 6 -18.50 10.06 -8.92
N ARG A 7 -17.40 9.60 -9.53
CA ARG A 7 -17.39 8.43 -10.41
C ARG A 7 -16.21 7.48 -10.14
N ASN A 8 -16.53 6.19 -10.14
CA ASN A 8 -15.56 5.12 -10.09
C ASN A 8 -15.02 4.83 -11.51
N ALA A 9 -13.70 4.76 -11.63
CA ALA A 9 -13.05 4.30 -12.85
C ALA A 9 -13.18 2.77 -12.97
N ILE A 10 -12.89 2.03 -11.90
CA ILE A 10 -13.00 0.56 -11.85
C ILE A 10 -13.90 0.17 -10.67
N GLU A 11 -14.80 -0.79 -10.90
CA GLU A 11 -15.58 -1.43 -9.86
C GLU A 11 -15.46 -2.95 -10.01
N VAL A 12 -14.92 -3.59 -8.99
CA VAL A 12 -14.84 -5.04 -8.87
C VAL A 12 -16.01 -5.44 -7.97
N VAL A 13 -16.90 -6.31 -8.44
CA VAL A 13 -18.13 -6.67 -7.73
C VAL A 13 -18.19 -8.18 -7.55
N GLY A 14 -17.99 -8.64 -6.31
CA GLY A 14 -18.10 -10.04 -5.92
C GLY A 14 -17.20 -10.98 -6.72
N VAL A 15 -16.01 -10.52 -7.13
CA VAL A 15 -15.14 -11.27 -8.02
C VAL A 15 -14.45 -12.43 -7.30
N SER A 16 -14.60 -13.62 -7.85
CA SER A 16 -13.92 -14.83 -7.40
C SER A 16 -13.07 -15.40 -8.52
N LYS A 17 -11.89 -15.94 -8.17
CA LYS A 17 -11.01 -16.62 -9.11
C LYS A 17 -10.46 -17.87 -8.50
N ILE A 18 -10.76 -18.97 -9.17
CA ILE A 18 -10.31 -20.29 -8.79
C ILE A 18 -9.43 -20.86 -9.90
N PHE A 19 -8.26 -21.39 -9.52
CA PHE A 19 -7.36 -22.11 -10.41
C PHE A 19 -7.45 -23.62 -10.15
N GLY A 20 -7.25 -24.40 -11.21
CA GLY A 20 -7.33 -25.87 -11.13
C GLY A 20 -8.76 -26.41 -11.11
N SER A 21 -8.86 -27.72 -10.94
CA SER A 21 -10.13 -28.46 -10.84
C SER A 21 -9.95 -29.68 -9.93
N GLY A 22 -11.01 -30.17 -9.30
CA GLY A 22 -10.97 -31.32 -8.39
C GLY A 22 -10.17 -31.04 -7.11
N GLU A 23 -9.38 -32.00 -6.67
CA GLU A 23 -8.60 -31.93 -5.41
C GLU A 23 -7.47 -30.88 -5.41
N GLY A 24 -7.07 -30.39 -6.59
CA GLY A 24 -6.03 -29.36 -6.75
C GLY A 24 -6.56 -27.92 -6.86
N GLN A 25 -7.80 -27.68 -6.45
CA GLN A 25 -8.47 -26.40 -6.60
C GLN A 25 -7.91 -25.36 -5.61
N VAL A 26 -7.51 -24.19 -6.11
CA VAL A 26 -7.00 -23.07 -5.31
C VAL A 26 -7.81 -21.81 -5.57
N ALA A 27 -8.51 -21.33 -4.55
CA ALA A 27 -9.19 -20.03 -4.59
C ALA A 27 -8.17 -18.90 -4.40
N ALA A 28 -7.78 -18.25 -5.49
CA ALA A 28 -6.85 -17.13 -5.46
C ALA A 28 -7.54 -15.81 -5.09
N LEU A 29 -8.84 -15.68 -5.38
CA LEU A 29 -9.69 -14.58 -4.92
C LEU A 29 -11.02 -15.15 -4.46
N ASP A 30 -11.50 -14.67 -3.31
CA ASP A 30 -12.76 -15.06 -2.69
C ASP A 30 -13.67 -13.84 -2.52
N THR A 31 -14.60 -13.68 -3.46
CA THR A 31 -15.71 -12.71 -3.43
C THR A 31 -15.24 -11.27 -3.17
N VAL A 32 -14.20 -10.85 -3.89
CA VAL A 32 -13.57 -9.54 -3.72
C VAL A 32 -14.44 -8.45 -4.32
N SER A 33 -14.69 -7.40 -3.54
CA SER A 33 -15.36 -6.18 -4.00
C SER A 33 -14.55 -4.94 -3.66
N VAL A 34 -14.31 -4.08 -4.65
CA VAL A 34 -13.59 -2.81 -4.46
C VAL A 34 -13.94 -1.81 -5.55
N SER A 35 -14.15 -0.56 -5.15
CA SER A 35 -14.35 0.57 -6.05
C SER A 35 -13.10 1.44 -6.08
N ILE A 36 -12.63 1.81 -7.26
CA ILE A 36 -11.45 2.65 -7.49
C ILE A 36 -11.89 3.90 -8.25
N ARG A 37 -11.55 5.07 -7.71
CA ARG A 37 -12.03 6.37 -8.20
C ARG A 37 -11.26 6.82 -9.45
N GLU A 38 -11.87 7.70 -10.22
CA GLU A 38 -11.17 8.43 -11.27
C GLU A 38 -10.01 9.25 -10.68
N ASN A 39 -8.90 9.35 -11.43
CA ASN A 39 -7.70 10.10 -11.03
C ASN A 39 -7.12 9.68 -9.67
N GLU A 40 -7.33 8.42 -9.28
CA GLU A 40 -6.84 7.86 -8.02
C GLU A 40 -5.54 7.08 -8.23
N PHE A 41 -4.57 7.26 -7.33
CA PHE A 41 -3.46 6.34 -7.14
C PHE A 41 -3.87 5.28 -6.10
N PHE A 42 -4.37 4.15 -6.58
CA PHE A 42 -4.89 3.07 -5.76
C PHE A 42 -3.90 1.92 -5.65
N THR A 43 -3.59 1.50 -4.42
CA THR A 43 -2.61 0.43 -4.19
C THR A 43 -3.25 -0.84 -3.65
N LEU A 44 -2.93 -1.98 -4.26
CA LEU A 44 -3.15 -3.31 -3.72
C LEU A 44 -1.89 -3.72 -2.93
N LEU A 45 -2.03 -3.88 -1.62
CA LEU A 45 -0.95 -4.20 -0.69
C LEU A 45 -1.23 -5.54 0.00
N GLY A 46 -0.21 -6.35 0.24
CA GLY A 46 -0.35 -7.62 0.95
C GLY A 46 0.83 -8.56 0.70
N PRO A 47 0.92 -9.70 1.41
CA PRO A 47 2.02 -10.64 1.26
C PRO A 47 2.03 -11.32 -0.11
N SER A 48 3.14 -11.97 -0.45
CA SER A 48 3.24 -12.78 -1.67
C SER A 48 2.16 -13.86 -1.68
N GLY A 49 1.52 -14.07 -2.84
CA GLY A 49 0.49 -15.09 -3.01
C GLY A 49 -0.92 -14.73 -2.51
N CYS A 50 -1.16 -13.53 -1.96
CA CYS A 50 -2.50 -13.17 -1.45
C CYS A 50 -3.54 -12.78 -2.52
N GLY A 51 -3.19 -12.81 -3.81
CA GLY A 51 -4.12 -12.56 -4.92
C GLY A 51 -4.01 -11.20 -5.61
N LYS A 52 -3.09 -10.30 -5.21
CA LYS A 52 -2.93 -8.96 -5.82
C LYS A 52 -2.72 -9.00 -7.33
N THR A 53 -1.71 -9.74 -7.78
CA THR A 53 -1.39 -9.90 -9.20
C THR A 53 -2.51 -10.64 -9.94
N THR A 54 -3.20 -11.59 -9.28
CA THR A 54 -4.40 -12.22 -9.86
C THR A 54 -5.47 -11.18 -10.13
N LEU A 55 -5.82 -10.33 -9.16
CA LEU A 55 -6.80 -9.27 -9.34
C LEU A 55 -6.38 -8.28 -10.44
N LEU A 56 -5.11 -7.88 -10.47
CA LEU A 56 -4.58 -7.00 -11.52
C LEU A 56 -4.70 -7.64 -12.92
N ARG A 57 -4.40 -8.94 -13.05
CA ARG A 57 -4.52 -9.69 -14.30
C ARG A 57 -5.97 -9.86 -14.74
N LEU A 58 -6.90 -10.02 -13.80
CA LEU A 58 -8.33 -10.03 -14.10
C LEU A 58 -8.81 -8.68 -14.63
N ILE A 59 -8.30 -7.56 -14.12
CA ILE A 59 -8.61 -6.22 -14.64
C ILE A 59 -7.98 -5.99 -16.02
N ALA A 60 -6.75 -6.48 -16.22
CA ALA A 60 -6.04 -6.41 -17.51
C ALA A 60 -6.60 -7.35 -18.60
N GLY A 61 -7.37 -8.37 -18.20
CA GLY A 61 -7.92 -9.40 -19.09
C GLY A 61 -6.96 -10.52 -19.43
N PHE A 62 -5.80 -10.61 -18.76
CA PHE A 62 -4.88 -11.74 -18.91
C PHE A 62 -5.41 -13.03 -18.28
N ASP A 63 -6.38 -12.90 -17.39
CA ASP A 63 -7.17 -13.97 -16.82
C ASP A 63 -8.65 -13.54 -16.78
N PHE A 64 -9.55 -14.52 -16.71
CA PHE A 64 -11.00 -14.30 -16.60
C PHE A 64 -11.51 -14.70 -15.21
N PRO A 65 -12.44 -13.93 -14.61
CA PRO A 65 -13.01 -14.27 -13.32
C PRO A 65 -13.81 -15.57 -13.42
N THR A 66 -13.85 -16.33 -12.33
CA THR A 66 -14.73 -17.50 -12.21
C THR A 66 -16.17 -17.07 -11.95
N ALA A 67 -16.35 -15.99 -11.18
CA ALA A 67 -17.63 -15.35 -10.91
C ALA A 67 -17.42 -13.85 -10.60
N GLY A 68 -18.50 -13.08 -10.64
CA GLY A 68 -18.50 -11.64 -10.39
C GLY A 68 -18.23 -10.80 -11.65
N GLU A 69 -18.22 -9.48 -11.48
CA GLU A 69 -18.16 -8.50 -12.56
C GLU A 69 -17.00 -7.53 -12.36
N ILE A 70 -16.45 -7.02 -13.47
CA ILE A 70 -15.44 -5.96 -13.45
C ILE A 70 -15.91 -4.85 -14.37
N LEU A 71 -16.35 -3.74 -13.78
CA LEU A 71 -16.87 -2.59 -14.50
C LEU A 71 -15.77 -1.54 -14.69
N LEU A 72 -15.65 -1.02 -15.91
CA LEU A 72 -14.82 0.12 -16.26
C LEU A 72 -15.75 1.26 -16.67
N TYR A 73 -15.83 2.31 -15.84
CA TYR A 73 -16.77 3.43 -16.01
C TYR A 73 -18.24 2.97 -16.18
N GLY A 74 -18.63 1.90 -15.47
CA GLY A 74 -19.96 1.29 -15.50
C GLY A 74 -20.18 0.27 -16.63
N GLN A 75 -19.19 -0.01 -17.47
CA GLN A 75 -19.28 -1.03 -18.52
C GLN A 75 -18.54 -2.30 -18.11
N ASP A 76 -19.20 -3.45 -18.15
CA ASP A 76 -18.54 -4.72 -17.85
C ASP A 76 -17.45 -5.05 -18.88
N ILE A 77 -16.21 -5.18 -18.40
CA ILE A 77 -15.03 -5.53 -19.19
C ILE A 77 -14.56 -6.95 -18.93
N ALA A 78 -15.14 -7.68 -17.97
CA ALA A 78 -14.72 -9.04 -17.63
C ALA A 78 -14.69 -10.00 -18.84
N PRO A 79 -15.66 -9.96 -19.79
CA PRO A 79 -15.65 -10.83 -20.97
C PRO A 79 -14.63 -10.42 -22.05
N LEU A 80 -14.09 -9.20 -21.98
CA LEU A 80 -13.23 -8.66 -23.02
C LEU A 80 -11.80 -9.24 -22.90
N PRO A 81 -11.16 -9.62 -24.02
CA PRO A 81 -9.74 -9.97 -24.02
C PRO A 81 -8.87 -8.71 -23.84
N PRO A 82 -7.57 -8.85 -23.47
CA PRO A 82 -6.69 -7.72 -23.13
C PRO A 82 -6.66 -6.62 -24.18
N PHE A 83 -6.53 -6.99 -25.46
CA PHE A 83 -6.40 -6.04 -26.57
C PHE A 83 -7.67 -5.23 -26.88
N LYS A 84 -8.82 -5.60 -26.28
CA LYS A 84 -10.07 -4.84 -26.36
C LYS A 84 -10.34 -3.99 -25.13
N ARG A 85 -9.52 -4.11 -24.08
CA ARG A 85 -9.68 -3.32 -22.85
C ARG A 85 -8.93 -2.01 -23.00
N PRO A 86 -9.54 -0.85 -22.69
CA PRO A 86 -8.85 0.43 -22.76
C PRO A 86 -8.02 0.67 -21.48
N VAL A 87 -7.23 -0.33 -21.08
CA VAL A 87 -6.30 -0.31 -19.94
C VAL A 87 -4.94 -0.79 -20.41
N ASN A 88 -3.86 -0.25 -19.84
CA ASN A 88 -2.50 -0.68 -20.16
C ASN A 88 -1.76 -1.14 -18.91
N THR A 89 -0.88 -2.11 -19.05
CA THR A 89 -0.11 -2.70 -17.95
C THR A 89 1.38 -2.44 -18.10
N VAL A 90 2.03 -2.01 -17.02
CA VAL A 90 3.49 -2.03 -16.86
C VAL A 90 3.84 -3.24 -15.98
N PHE A 91 4.56 -4.19 -16.56
CA PHE A 91 4.99 -5.40 -15.88
C PHE A 91 6.29 -5.17 -15.09
N GLN A 92 6.53 -6.04 -14.11
CA GLN A 92 7.74 -6.07 -13.29
C GLN A 92 9.06 -6.05 -14.10
N SER A 93 9.13 -6.79 -15.21
CA SER A 93 10.30 -6.85 -16.09
C SER A 93 10.35 -5.76 -17.16
N TYR A 94 9.44 -4.77 -17.10
CA TYR A 94 9.20 -3.69 -18.06
C TYR A 94 8.78 -4.14 -19.47
N ALA A 95 9.09 -5.38 -19.87
CA ALA A 95 8.76 -5.99 -21.15
C ALA A 95 9.11 -5.09 -22.35
N LEU A 96 10.22 -4.36 -22.29
CA LEU A 96 10.68 -3.51 -23.40
C LEU A 96 11.23 -4.36 -24.55
N PHE A 97 11.05 -3.89 -25.78
CA PHE A 97 11.56 -4.57 -26.96
C PHE A 97 13.04 -4.25 -27.16
N PRO A 98 13.96 -5.21 -26.99
CA PRO A 98 15.40 -4.93 -26.93
C PRO A 98 16.02 -4.54 -28.28
N HIS A 99 15.35 -4.92 -29.37
CA HIS A 99 15.74 -4.59 -30.73
C HIS A 99 15.27 -3.21 -31.18
N MET A 100 14.39 -2.56 -30.41
CA MET A 100 13.87 -1.23 -30.67
C MET A 100 14.59 -0.17 -29.84
N THR A 101 14.65 1.05 -30.36
CA THR A 101 15.07 2.26 -29.65
C THR A 101 14.04 2.69 -28.62
N VAL A 102 14.39 3.66 -27.78
CA VAL A 102 13.47 4.27 -26.82
C VAL A 102 12.25 4.87 -27.53
N ALA A 103 12.45 5.64 -28.60
CA ALA A 103 11.37 6.25 -29.37
C ALA A 103 10.45 5.21 -30.02
N GLU A 104 11.03 4.16 -30.60
CA GLU A 104 10.27 3.06 -31.22
C GLU A 104 9.46 2.27 -30.18
N ASN A 105 10.04 2.00 -29.00
CA ASN A 105 9.32 1.36 -27.89
C ASN A 105 8.06 2.17 -27.50
N ILE A 106 8.19 3.49 -27.40
CA ILE A 106 7.07 4.38 -27.02
C ILE A 106 6.01 4.43 -28.15
N GLY A 107 6.44 4.46 -29.41
CA GLY A 107 5.56 4.57 -30.57
C GLY A 107 4.82 3.28 -30.94
N PHE A 108 5.35 2.12 -30.55
CA PHE A 108 4.86 0.81 -30.98
C PHE A 108 3.35 0.60 -30.81
N GLY A 109 2.79 0.97 -29.65
CA GLY A 109 1.35 0.80 -29.38
C GLY A 109 0.47 1.62 -30.33
N LEU A 110 0.92 2.82 -30.73
CA LEU A 110 0.20 3.69 -31.66
C LEU A 110 0.29 3.16 -33.09
N GLU A 111 1.42 2.56 -33.48
CA GLU A 111 1.58 1.88 -34.77
C GLU A 111 0.63 0.70 -34.90
N MET A 112 0.49 -0.12 -33.85
CA MET A 112 -0.44 -1.25 -33.84
C MET A 112 -1.91 -0.81 -33.89
N LEU A 113 -2.22 0.40 -33.41
CA LEU A 113 -3.53 1.03 -33.56
C LEU A 113 -3.74 1.67 -34.94
N GLY A 114 -2.77 1.57 -35.86
CA GLY A 114 -2.87 2.13 -37.21
C GLY A 114 -2.88 3.65 -37.26
N LYS A 115 -2.32 4.33 -36.24
CA LYS A 115 -2.29 5.80 -36.19
C LYS A 115 -1.40 6.38 -37.29
N PRO A 116 -1.71 7.58 -37.83
CA PRO A 116 -0.87 8.25 -38.82
C PRO A 116 0.54 8.53 -38.27
N LYS A 117 1.57 8.40 -39.13
CA LYS A 117 2.98 8.62 -38.73
C LYS A 117 3.25 9.98 -38.08
N ALA A 118 2.55 11.03 -38.53
CA ALA A 118 2.68 12.36 -37.95
C ALA A 118 2.14 12.43 -36.51
N GLU A 119 1.00 11.78 -36.24
CA GLU A 119 0.42 11.67 -34.89
C GLU A 119 1.34 10.87 -33.97
N ILE A 120 1.88 9.74 -34.45
CA ILE A 120 2.84 8.91 -33.70
C ILE A 120 4.06 9.74 -33.32
N LYS A 121 4.68 10.43 -34.28
CA LYS A 121 5.88 11.23 -34.03
C LYS A 121 5.62 12.34 -33.01
N ALA A 122 4.48 13.03 -33.11
CA ALA A 122 4.10 14.07 -32.17
C ALA A 122 3.89 13.50 -30.75
N ARG A 123 3.15 12.40 -30.63
CA ARG A 123 2.88 11.75 -29.35
C ARG A 123 4.14 11.16 -28.71
N VAL A 124 5.04 10.56 -29.49
CA VAL A 124 6.33 10.07 -28.99
C VAL A 124 7.17 11.23 -28.44
N ALA A 125 7.22 12.37 -29.13
CA ALA A 125 7.95 13.55 -28.65
C ALA A 125 7.36 14.10 -27.34
N GLU A 126 6.03 14.15 -27.22
CA GLU A 126 5.34 14.52 -25.99
C GLU A 126 5.69 13.57 -24.83
N MET A 127 5.64 12.26 -25.06
CA MET A 127 5.95 11.25 -24.04
C MET A 127 7.42 11.28 -23.63
N LEU A 128 8.35 11.45 -24.58
CA LEU A 128 9.77 11.62 -24.28
C LEU A 128 10.01 12.82 -23.35
N LYS A 129 9.31 13.95 -23.60
CA LYS A 129 9.36 15.13 -22.75
C LYS A 129 8.76 14.87 -21.37
N LEU A 130 7.61 14.21 -21.33
CA LEU A 130 6.92 13.87 -20.09
C LEU A 130 7.82 13.07 -19.14
N VAL A 131 8.57 12.10 -19.66
CA VAL A 131 9.47 11.26 -18.85
C VAL A 131 10.94 11.72 -18.83
N LYS A 132 11.25 12.87 -19.43
CA LYS A 132 12.59 13.49 -19.50
C LYS A 132 13.65 12.59 -20.17
N MET A 133 13.30 12.02 -21.32
CA MET A 133 14.11 11.04 -22.07
C MET A 133 14.48 11.51 -23.49
N GLU A 134 14.30 12.79 -23.83
CA GLU A 134 14.48 13.33 -25.19
C GLU A 134 15.88 13.05 -25.74
N ALA A 135 16.92 13.26 -24.93
CA ALA A 135 18.32 13.03 -25.32
C ALA A 135 18.66 11.55 -25.56
N LEU A 136 17.80 10.63 -25.11
CA LEU A 136 18.00 9.19 -25.18
C LEU A 136 17.07 8.50 -26.18
N ALA A 137 16.28 9.27 -26.95
CA ALA A 137 15.28 8.76 -27.90
C ALA A 137 15.82 7.71 -28.88
N GLY A 138 17.05 7.89 -29.38
CA GLY A 138 17.71 6.98 -30.32
C GLY A 138 18.50 5.83 -29.68
N ARG A 139 18.56 5.75 -28.36
CA ARG A 139 19.27 4.65 -27.65
C ARG A 139 18.42 3.39 -27.66
N ARG A 140 19.07 2.23 -27.64
CA ARG A 140 18.41 0.93 -27.37
C ARG A 140 18.25 0.71 -25.87
N THR A 141 17.34 -0.17 -25.47
CA THR A 141 17.03 -0.45 -24.06
C THR A 141 18.23 -0.96 -23.26
N ALA A 142 19.14 -1.71 -23.89
CA ALA A 142 20.39 -2.17 -23.28
C ALA A 142 21.42 -1.06 -23.00
N GLN A 143 21.22 0.15 -23.53
CA GLN A 143 22.12 1.30 -23.39
C GLN A 143 21.65 2.30 -22.33
N ILE A 144 20.59 1.97 -21.58
CA ILE A 144 20.00 2.84 -20.57
C ILE A 144 19.85 2.09 -19.23
N SER A 145 19.90 2.84 -18.13
CA SER A 145 19.77 2.31 -16.76
C SER A 145 18.37 1.73 -16.47
N GLY A 146 18.22 0.96 -15.40
CA GLY A 146 16.93 0.36 -15.01
C GLY A 146 15.81 1.38 -14.78
N GLY A 147 16.12 2.53 -14.14
CA GLY A 147 15.13 3.59 -13.93
C GLY A 147 14.73 4.30 -15.22
N GLN A 148 15.69 4.45 -16.15
CA GLN A 148 15.40 4.93 -17.49
C GLN A 148 14.53 3.92 -18.26
N GLN A 149 14.78 2.61 -18.14
CA GLN A 149 13.92 1.59 -18.74
C GLN A 149 12.50 1.67 -18.19
N GLN A 150 12.33 1.86 -16.88
CA GLN A 150 11.01 2.04 -16.29
C GLN A 150 10.28 3.28 -16.83
N ARG A 151 10.99 4.43 -16.95
CA ARG A 151 10.45 5.65 -17.58
C ARG A 151 9.97 5.40 -18.99
N VAL A 152 10.72 4.62 -19.79
CA VAL A 152 10.32 4.24 -21.15
C VAL A 152 9.11 3.31 -21.14
N ALA A 153 9.05 2.34 -20.23
CA ALA A 153 7.91 1.44 -20.12
C ALA A 153 6.62 2.18 -19.76
N LEU A 154 6.73 3.16 -18.85
CA LEU A 154 5.64 4.04 -18.46
C LEU A 154 5.20 4.94 -19.61
N ALA A 155 6.15 5.60 -20.29
CA ALA A 155 5.88 6.41 -21.48
C ALA A 155 5.16 5.61 -22.57
N ARG A 156 5.62 4.38 -22.84
CA ARG A 156 4.99 3.45 -23.78
C ARG A 156 3.56 3.11 -23.37
N ALA A 157 3.33 2.84 -22.09
CA ALA A 157 2.00 2.50 -21.59
C ALA A 157 1.04 3.72 -21.61
N LEU A 158 1.56 4.94 -21.46
CA LEU A 158 0.77 6.17 -21.49
C LEU A 158 0.54 6.71 -22.91
N ALA A 159 1.38 6.35 -23.88
CA ALA A 159 1.30 6.86 -25.25
C ALA A 159 -0.08 6.64 -25.90
N PRO A 160 -0.74 5.46 -25.78
CA PRO A 160 -2.08 5.22 -26.32
C PRO A 160 -3.23 5.88 -25.57
N GLN A 161 -2.97 6.66 -24.49
CA GLN A 161 -3.99 7.30 -23.65
C GLN A 161 -4.99 6.29 -23.03
N PRO A 162 -4.52 5.33 -22.22
CA PRO A 162 -5.41 4.38 -21.55
C PRO A 162 -6.32 5.08 -20.54
N LYS A 163 -7.48 4.51 -20.26
CA LYS A 163 -8.38 5.01 -19.20
C LYS A 163 -7.88 4.70 -17.79
N VAL A 164 -7.13 3.60 -17.65
CA VAL A 164 -6.54 3.14 -16.39
C VAL A 164 -5.16 2.55 -16.69
N LEU A 165 -4.19 2.84 -15.83
CA LEU A 165 -2.85 2.26 -15.88
C LEU A 165 -2.66 1.25 -14.74
N LEU A 166 -2.22 0.05 -15.09
CA LEU A 166 -1.97 -1.06 -14.16
C LEU A 166 -0.46 -1.22 -13.98
N LEU A 167 0.01 -1.29 -12.74
CA LEU A 167 1.42 -1.34 -12.39
C LEU A 167 1.69 -2.57 -11.50
N ASP A 168 2.39 -3.57 -12.03
CA ASP A 168 2.67 -4.84 -11.32
C ASP A 168 4.09 -4.86 -10.76
N GLU A 169 4.24 -4.58 -9.46
CA GLU A 169 5.52 -4.48 -8.73
C GLU A 169 6.64 -3.74 -9.50
N PRO A 170 6.37 -2.57 -10.10
CA PRO A 170 7.26 -1.96 -11.07
C PRO A 170 8.55 -1.38 -10.45
N LEU A 171 8.66 -1.37 -9.12
CA LEU A 171 9.79 -0.81 -8.35
C LEU A 171 10.66 -1.89 -7.68
N SER A 172 10.23 -3.15 -7.72
CA SER A 172 10.86 -4.27 -7.01
C SER A 172 12.33 -4.51 -7.40
N ALA A 173 12.68 -4.30 -8.67
CA ALA A 173 14.02 -4.55 -9.20
C ALA A 173 15.00 -3.37 -9.04
N LEU A 174 14.60 -2.26 -8.42
CA LEU A 174 15.40 -1.04 -8.31
C LEU A 174 16.14 -0.96 -6.97
N ASP A 175 17.32 -0.34 -6.96
CA ASP A 175 18.01 0.02 -5.72
C ASP A 175 17.26 1.11 -4.94
N TYR A 176 17.60 1.28 -3.66
CA TYR A 176 16.89 2.20 -2.75
C TYR A 176 16.82 3.65 -3.25
N LYS A 177 17.94 4.21 -3.75
CA LYS A 177 17.99 5.62 -4.16
C LYS A 177 17.13 5.85 -5.39
N LEU A 178 17.26 4.96 -6.38
CA LEU A 178 16.50 5.04 -7.60
C LEU A 178 15.01 4.77 -7.37
N ARG A 179 14.67 3.82 -6.48
CA ARG A 179 13.30 3.55 -6.06
C ARG A 179 12.63 4.80 -5.53
N LYS A 180 13.27 5.53 -4.60
CA LYS A 180 12.75 6.79 -4.05
C LYS A 180 12.51 7.86 -5.11
N GLU A 181 13.45 8.02 -6.03
CA GLU A 181 13.28 8.96 -7.15
C GLU A 181 12.06 8.58 -8.01
N MET A 182 11.92 7.28 -8.32
CA MET A 182 10.82 6.78 -9.15
C MET A 182 9.46 6.84 -8.46
N GLN A 183 9.38 6.71 -7.13
CA GLN A 183 8.15 6.92 -6.37
C GLN A 183 7.61 8.34 -6.58
N ILE A 184 8.48 9.35 -6.44
CA ILE A 184 8.14 10.76 -6.66
C ILE A 184 7.71 10.99 -8.10
N GLU A 185 8.44 10.42 -9.05
CA GLU A 185 8.15 10.58 -10.48
C GLU A 185 6.82 9.94 -10.87
N LEU A 186 6.48 8.76 -10.35
CA LEU A 186 5.20 8.10 -10.59
C LEU A 186 4.03 8.93 -10.07
N LYS A 187 4.14 9.51 -8.87
CA LYS A 187 3.09 10.38 -8.32
C LYS A 187 2.93 11.66 -9.13
N ARG A 188 4.05 12.26 -9.57
CA ARG A 188 4.04 13.43 -10.49
C ARG A 188 3.31 13.10 -11.80
N LEU A 189 3.66 11.98 -12.42
CA LEU A 189 3.09 11.56 -13.70
C LEU A 189 1.59 11.24 -13.59
N GLN A 190 1.18 10.58 -12.51
CA GLN A 190 -0.24 10.35 -12.24
C GLN A 190 -1.00 11.67 -12.11
N HIS A 191 -0.46 12.64 -11.36
CA HIS A 191 -1.06 13.95 -11.19
C HIS A 191 -1.12 14.77 -12.50
N GLU A 192 -0.05 14.78 -13.29
CA GLU A 192 0.02 15.51 -14.57
C GLU A 192 -0.88 14.89 -15.66
N THR A 193 -1.05 13.57 -15.65
CA THR A 193 -1.87 12.88 -16.67
C THR A 193 -3.34 12.75 -16.31
N GLY A 194 -3.67 12.81 -15.01
CA GLY A 194 -5.05 12.63 -14.52
C GLY A 194 -5.57 11.19 -14.63
N ILE A 195 -4.72 10.23 -15.02
CA ILE A 195 -5.10 8.84 -15.25
C ILE A 195 -5.17 8.11 -13.90
N THR A 196 -6.14 7.20 -13.74
CA THR A 196 -6.22 6.31 -12.58
C THR A 196 -5.11 5.26 -12.64
N PHE A 197 -4.34 5.14 -11.56
CA PHE A 197 -3.26 4.16 -11.41
C PHE A 197 -3.69 3.08 -10.42
N ILE A 198 -3.54 1.81 -10.81
CA ILE A 198 -3.68 0.66 -9.92
C ILE A 198 -2.30 0.05 -9.74
N PHE A 199 -1.77 0.15 -8.54
CA PHE A 199 -0.41 -0.24 -8.19
C PHE A 199 -0.41 -1.47 -7.29
N VAL A 200 0.37 -2.49 -7.65
CA VAL A 200 0.57 -3.69 -6.84
C VAL A 200 1.96 -3.63 -6.23
N THR A 201 2.03 -3.80 -4.91
CA THR A 201 3.29 -3.95 -4.20
C THR A 201 3.16 -4.85 -2.97
N HIS A 202 4.29 -5.36 -2.51
CA HIS A 202 4.44 -5.97 -1.19
C HIS A 202 5.19 -5.05 -0.22
N ASP A 203 5.71 -3.91 -0.70
CA ASP A 203 6.44 -2.93 0.10
C ASP A 203 5.45 -1.93 0.74
N GLN A 204 5.50 -1.86 2.07
CA GLN A 204 4.60 -1.00 2.85
C GLN A 204 4.92 0.48 2.67
N GLU A 205 6.20 0.83 2.54
CA GLU A 205 6.65 2.22 2.39
C GLU A 205 6.17 2.80 1.06
N GLU A 206 6.23 2.01 -0.02
CA GLU A 206 5.65 2.36 -1.32
C GLU A 206 4.14 2.65 -1.19
N ALA A 207 3.40 1.75 -0.56
CA ALA A 207 1.96 1.90 -0.40
C ALA A 207 1.61 3.14 0.44
N LEU A 208 2.32 3.39 1.55
CA LEU A 208 2.02 4.51 2.45
C LEU A 208 2.38 5.88 1.87
N THR A 209 3.39 5.95 0.99
CA THR A 209 3.91 7.23 0.47
C THR A 209 3.27 7.67 -0.83
N MET A 210 2.82 6.74 -1.68
CA MET A 210 2.34 7.05 -3.02
C MET A 210 0.81 7.06 -3.15
N SER A 211 0.11 6.31 -2.29
CA SER A 211 -1.30 5.98 -2.53
C SER A 211 -2.25 7.04 -1.99
N ASP A 212 -3.35 7.26 -2.70
CA ASP A 212 -4.50 7.99 -2.16
C ASP A 212 -5.36 7.07 -1.31
N ARG A 213 -5.50 5.80 -1.73
CA ARG A 213 -6.06 4.70 -0.95
C ARG A 213 -5.33 3.40 -1.18
N ILE A 214 -5.36 2.55 -0.17
CA ILE A 214 -4.75 1.23 -0.13
C ILE A 214 -5.85 0.21 0.18
N ALA A 215 -5.88 -0.89 -0.57
CA ALA A 215 -6.57 -2.12 -0.20
C ALA A 215 -5.54 -3.12 0.32
N VAL A 216 -5.69 -3.50 1.58
CA VAL A 216 -4.86 -4.54 2.22
C VAL A 216 -5.50 -5.89 1.97
N MET A 217 -4.77 -6.79 1.31
CA MET A 217 -5.22 -8.11 0.90
C MET A 217 -4.52 -9.21 1.67
N SER A 218 -5.28 -10.23 2.06
CA SER A 218 -4.75 -11.47 2.63
C SER A 218 -5.62 -12.64 2.18
N SER A 219 -4.98 -13.76 1.82
CA SER A 219 -5.66 -15.02 1.47
C SER A 219 -6.83 -14.85 0.48
N GLY A 220 -6.64 -14.05 -0.58
CA GLY A 220 -7.65 -13.82 -1.62
C GLY A 220 -8.79 -12.86 -1.24
N LYS A 221 -8.71 -12.19 -0.09
CA LYS A 221 -9.71 -11.24 0.42
C LYS A 221 -9.11 -9.85 0.61
N ILE A 222 -9.95 -8.82 0.49
CA ILE A 222 -9.62 -7.47 0.94
C ILE A 222 -10.08 -7.36 2.40
N LEU A 223 -9.15 -7.09 3.31
CA LEU A 223 -9.45 -6.93 4.74
C LEU A 223 -9.84 -5.48 5.09
N GLN A 224 -9.16 -4.52 4.46
CA GLN A 224 -9.41 -3.10 4.72
C GLN A 224 -9.09 -2.26 3.49
N VAL A 225 -9.91 -1.23 3.26
CA VAL A 225 -9.65 -0.17 2.27
C VAL A 225 -9.69 1.17 2.99
N GLY A 226 -8.68 2.01 2.80
CA GLY A 226 -8.62 3.31 3.46
C GLY A 226 -7.51 4.18 2.90
N SER A 227 -7.41 5.42 3.38
CA SER A 227 -6.21 6.23 3.12
C SER A 227 -4.99 5.61 3.81
N PRO A 228 -3.75 5.94 3.39
CA PRO A 228 -2.55 5.50 4.10
C PRO A 228 -2.59 5.73 5.62
N ARG A 229 -3.14 6.87 6.05
CA ARG A 229 -3.29 7.18 7.48
C ARG A 229 -4.33 6.29 8.16
N ASP A 230 -5.48 6.05 7.53
CA ASP A 230 -6.50 5.18 8.11
C ASP A 230 -5.97 3.75 8.28
N ILE A 231 -5.25 3.25 7.28
CA ILE A 231 -4.65 1.92 7.31
C ILE A 231 -3.57 1.80 8.41
N TYR A 232 -2.77 2.85 8.60
CA TYR A 232 -1.69 2.86 9.59
C TYR A 232 -2.19 3.08 11.02
N ASP A 233 -2.99 4.13 11.23
CA ASP A 233 -3.42 4.62 12.55
C ASP A 233 -4.66 3.90 13.07
N ARG A 234 -5.53 3.42 12.17
CA ARG A 234 -6.81 2.81 12.50
C ARG A 234 -7.00 1.45 11.81
N PRO A 235 -6.07 0.49 11.99
CA PRO A 235 -6.26 -0.85 11.47
C PRO A 235 -7.50 -1.49 12.10
N ALA A 236 -8.36 -2.09 11.28
CA ALA A 236 -9.59 -2.72 11.74
C ALA A 236 -9.34 -4.15 12.26
N GLU A 237 -8.40 -4.86 11.63
CA GLU A 237 -8.09 -6.26 11.94
C GLU A 237 -6.64 -6.41 12.38
N ARG A 238 -6.38 -7.42 13.22
CA ARG A 238 -5.03 -7.75 13.71
C ARG A 238 -4.03 -7.95 12.58
N PHE A 239 -4.43 -8.64 11.50
CA PHE A 239 -3.55 -8.86 10.36
C PHE A 239 -3.08 -7.54 9.74
N VAL A 240 -3.97 -6.55 9.58
CA VAL A 240 -3.61 -5.25 9.00
C VAL A 240 -2.63 -4.50 9.92
N ALA A 241 -2.88 -4.55 11.23
CA ALA A 241 -2.03 -3.93 12.24
C ALA A 241 -0.62 -4.56 12.32
N ASP A 242 -0.54 -5.88 12.14
CA ASP A 242 0.71 -6.65 12.16
C ASP A 242 1.48 -6.56 10.84
N PHE A 243 0.76 -6.47 9.73
CA PHE A 243 1.35 -6.44 8.40
C PHE A 243 1.93 -5.07 8.03
N ILE A 244 1.47 -3.98 8.63
CA ILE A 244 1.87 -2.62 8.26
C ILE A 244 2.50 -1.92 9.46
N GLY A 245 3.79 -1.61 9.38
CA GLY A 245 4.56 -1.02 10.46
C GLY A 245 4.83 -1.98 11.63
N GLU A 246 5.56 -1.49 12.63
CA GLU A 246 5.70 -2.20 13.90
C GLU A 246 4.50 -1.90 14.82
N SER A 247 4.17 -2.86 15.69
CA SER A 247 2.97 -2.81 16.53
C SER A 247 3.21 -3.47 17.87
N ASN A 248 2.65 -2.87 18.93
CA ASN A 248 2.48 -3.52 20.23
C ASN A 248 1.04 -3.99 20.38
N PHE A 249 0.86 -5.28 20.69
CA PHE A 249 -0.46 -5.84 20.95
C PHE A 249 -0.64 -6.07 22.46
N LEU A 250 -1.68 -5.47 23.02
CA LEU A 250 -2.00 -5.59 24.44
C LEU A 250 -3.41 -6.14 24.63
N LYS A 251 -3.57 -7.04 25.61
CA LYS A 251 -4.89 -7.49 26.05
C LYS A 251 -5.50 -6.46 26.98
N ALA A 252 -6.79 -6.17 26.79
CA ALA A 252 -7.54 -5.25 27.62
C ALA A 252 -8.99 -5.70 27.80
N ASP A 253 -9.65 -5.20 28.84
CA ASP A 253 -11.07 -5.40 29.08
C ASP A 253 -11.85 -4.12 28.74
N VAL A 254 -12.92 -4.23 27.96
CA VAL A 254 -13.78 -3.09 27.63
C VAL A 254 -14.60 -2.68 28.85
N VAL A 255 -14.42 -1.42 29.29
CA VAL A 255 -15.15 -0.83 30.42
C VAL A 255 -16.39 -0.09 29.94
N GLY A 256 -16.31 0.56 28.77
CA GLY A 256 -17.44 1.28 28.18
C GLY A 256 -17.18 1.65 26.73
N VAL A 257 -18.26 1.86 25.97
CA VAL A 257 -18.22 2.23 24.56
C VAL A 257 -19.11 3.45 24.35
N SER A 258 -18.58 4.50 23.73
CA SER A 258 -19.32 5.72 23.38
C SER A 258 -18.67 6.45 22.21
N GLY A 259 -19.47 6.97 21.28
CA GLY A 259 -19.01 7.87 20.22
C GLY A 259 -17.89 7.31 19.33
N GLY A 260 -17.90 6.00 19.02
CA GLY A 260 -16.85 5.37 18.21
C GLY A 260 -15.53 5.12 18.96
N ARG A 261 -15.55 5.23 20.29
CA ARG A 261 -14.42 4.95 21.18
C ARG A 261 -14.82 3.97 22.27
N ALA A 262 -13.83 3.24 22.76
CA ALA A 262 -13.93 2.43 23.96
C ALA A 262 -13.00 2.97 25.04
N THR A 263 -13.43 2.91 26.29
CA THR A 263 -12.52 2.93 27.43
C THR A 263 -12.15 1.49 27.72
N VAL A 264 -10.86 1.18 27.70
CA VAL A 264 -10.34 -0.17 27.93
C VAL A 264 -9.42 -0.19 29.15
N LYS A 265 -9.51 -1.24 29.95
CA LYS A 265 -8.69 -1.47 31.12
C LYS A 265 -7.57 -2.45 30.78
N LEU A 266 -6.33 -2.01 30.92
CA LEU A 266 -5.15 -2.84 30.70
C LEU A 266 -4.94 -3.82 31.87
N SER A 267 -4.08 -4.82 31.66
CA SER A 267 -3.66 -5.75 32.72
C SER A 267 -3.00 -5.07 33.93
N SER A 268 -2.42 -3.88 33.73
CA SER A 268 -1.89 -3.02 34.81
C SER A 268 -2.97 -2.40 35.70
N GLY A 269 -4.24 -2.45 35.28
CA GLY A 269 -5.37 -1.79 35.93
C GLY A 269 -5.65 -0.38 35.42
N THR A 270 -4.76 0.20 34.62
CA THR A 270 -4.94 1.52 33.99
C THR A 270 -6.04 1.48 32.94
N GLU A 271 -6.91 2.48 32.96
CA GLU A 271 -7.91 2.71 31.91
C GLU A 271 -7.38 3.70 30.88
N ILE A 272 -7.47 3.35 29.60
CA ILE A 272 -7.10 4.23 28.50
C ILE A 272 -8.22 4.29 27.45
N PRO A 273 -8.40 5.43 26.77
CA PRO A 273 -9.24 5.51 25.59
C PRO A 273 -8.62 4.74 24.41
N ALA A 274 -9.47 4.09 23.61
CA ALA A 274 -9.09 3.43 22.37
C ALA A 274 -10.14 3.68 21.28
N SER A 275 -9.69 3.89 20.04
CA SER A 275 -10.58 4.06 18.88
C SER A 275 -11.17 2.71 18.45
N LEU A 276 -12.42 2.73 17.94
CA LEU A 276 -13.10 1.54 17.45
C LEU A 276 -13.15 1.52 15.92
N PRO A 277 -13.00 0.34 15.29
CA PRO A 277 -13.32 0.16 13.89
C PRO A 277 -14.79 0.50 13.61
N GLU A 278 -15.08 0.99 12.42
CA GLU A 278 -16.45 1.33 12.03
C GLU A 278 -17.37 0.10 12.12
N GLY A 279 -18.57 0.33 12.67
CA GLY A 279 -19.59 -0.70 12.89
C GLY A 279 -19.25 -1.74 13.97
N PHE A 280 -18.14 -1.59 14.70
CA PHE A 280 -17.74 -2.53 15.75
C PHE A 280 -18.15 -2.03 17.14
N SER A 281 -18.78 -2.89 17.93
CA SER A 281 -19.17 -2.62 19.31
C SER A 281 -18.70 -3.77 20.19
N PRO A 282 -17.43 -3.75 20.66
CA PRO A 282 -16.88 -4.84 21.44
C PRO A 282 -17.43 -4.87 22.86
N SER A 283 -17.36 -6.05 23.48
CA SER A 283 -17.62 -6.24 24.91
C SER A 283 -16.67 -7.29 25.48
N GLY A 284 -16.34 -7.18 26.77
CA GLY A 284 -15.41 -8.11 27.43
C GLY A 284 -13.95 -7.91 27.00
N LYS A 285 -13.23 -9.01 26.80
CA LYS A 285 -11.80 -8.99 26.45
C LYS A 285 -11.58 -8.64 24.98
N VAL A 286 -10.66 -7.72 24.74
CA VAL A 286 -10.24 -7.28 23.40
C VAL A 286 -8.73 -7.20 23.31
N THR A 287 -8.21 -7.17 22.10
CA THR A 287 -6.85 -6.72 21.82
C THR A 287 -6.87 -5.28 21.36
N ILE A 288 -5.94 -4.49 21.89
CA ILE A 288 -5.61 -3.18 21.34
C ILE A 288 -4.23 -3.22 20.69
N VAL A 289 -4.08 -2.40 19.65
CA VAL A 289 -2.77 -2.10 19.07
C VAL A 289 -2.33 -0.69 19.47
N VAL A 290 -1.05 -0.56 19.78
CA VAL A 290 -0.36 0.72 20.01
C VAL A 290 0.91 0.75 19.17
N ARG A 291 1.05 1.78 18.32
CA ARG A 291 2.27 1.98 17.52
C ARG A 291 3.44 2.37 18.42
N PRO A 292 4.67 1.86 18.20
CA PRO A 292 5.83 2.17 19.03
C PRO A 292 6.09 3.67 19.22
N GLU A 293 5.85 4.48 18.20
CA GLU A 293 6.01 5.94 18.21
C GLU A 293 4.88 6.69 18.93
N HIS A 294 3.77 6.02 19.26
CA HIS A 294 2.67 6.60 20.03
C HIS A 294 2.78 6.33 21.54
N ALA A 295 3.87 5.67 21.96
CA ALA A 295 4.23 5.47 23.35
C ALA A 295 5.46 6.33 23.70
N GLN A 296 5.51 6.81 24.94
CA GLN A 296 6.62 7.62 25.44
C GLN A 296 7.24 6.97 26.66
N LEU A 297 8.58 6.97 26.71
CA LEU A 297 9.33 6.55 27.89
C LEU A 297 9.44 7.70 28.88
N SER A 298 9.30 7.35 30.16
CA SER A 298 9.46 8.25 31.30
C SER A 298 10.20 7.51 32.43
N ALA A 299 10.65 8.27 33.44
CA ALA A 299 11.12 7.66 34.68
C ALA A 299 10.00 6.79 35.28
N ALA A 300 10.39 5.66 35.88
CA ALA A 300 9.43 4.77 36.54
C ALA A 300 8.57 5.55 37.56
N SER A 301 7.26 5.50 37.39
CA SER A 301 6.29 6.23 38.20
C SER A 301 5.02 5.40 38.37
N PRO A 302 4.34 5.46 39.54
CA PRO A 302 3.05 4.80 39.75
C PRO A 302 1.94 5.28 38.80
N ASN A 303 2.09 6.49 38.23
CA ASN A 303 1.11 7.09 37.32
C ASN A 303 1.34 6.75 35.84
N ALA A 304 2.36 5.95 35.53
CA ALA A 304 2.60 5.51 34.16
C ALA A 304 1.50 4.53 33.70
N SER A 305 1.14 4.57 32.43
CA SER A 305 0.13 3.66 31.88
C SER A 305 0.54 2.19 32.03
N LEU A 306 1.84 1.94 31.79
CA LEU A 306 2.52 0.66 31.95
C LEU A 306 3.92 0.88 32.53
N SER A 307 4.53 -0.20 33.03
CA SER A 307 5.92 -0.22 33.49
C SER A 307 6.66 -1.42 32.90
N GLY A 308 7.95 -1.27 32.64
CA GLY A 308 8.76 -2.35 32.09
C GLY A 308 10.27 -2.16 32.27
N THR A 309 11.00 -3.24 31.99
CA THR A 309 12.47 -3.29 32.01
C THR A 309 13.01 -3.14 30.59
N VAL A 310 14.02 -2.31 30.39
CA VAL A 310 14.71 -2.19 29.09
C VAL A 310 15.56 -3.43 28.84
N GLU A 311 15.18 -4.25 27.86
CA GLU A 311 15.94 -5.44 27.46
C GLU A 311 17.01 -5.10 26.43
N ASN A 312 16.72 -4.22 25.47
CA ASN A 312 17.65 -3.84 24.41
C ASN A 312 17.39 -2.41 23.91
N ILE A 313 18.44 -1.76 23.41
CA ILE A 313 18.40 -0.41 22.82
C ILE A 313 19.06 -0.48 21.45
N VAL A 314 18.31 -0.19 20.39
CA VAL A 314 18.77 -0.26 19.00
C VAL A 314 18.73 1.12 18.37
N TYR A 315 19.91 1.65 18.02
CA TYR A 315 20.03 2.93 17.34
C TYR A 315 19.90 2.76 15.82
N LEU A 316 18.94 3.46 15.21
CA LEU A 316 18.61 3.39 13.78
C LEU A 316 18.88 4.71 13.04
N GLY A 317 19.75 5.57 13.58
CA GLY A 317 20.08 6.86 12.98
C GLY A 317 19.07 7.94 13.34
N THR A 318 17.92 8.00 12.65
CA THR A 318 16.88 9.00 12.91
C THR A 318 16.11 8.73 14.20
N ASP A 319 16.09 7.48 14.63
CA ASP A 319 15.32 7.00 15.76
C ASP A 319 16.12 5.99 16.59
N THR A 320 15.68 5.78 17.83
CA THR A 320 16.14 4.70 18.70
C THR A 320 14.95 3.87 19.13
N HIS A 321 15.06 2.55 18.97
CA HIS A 321 14.07 1.58 19.40
C HIS A 321 14.47 1.01 20.76
N PHE A 322 13.54 1.09 21.71
CA PHE A 322 13.69 0.54 23.05
C PHE A 322 12.82 -0.71 23.13
N HIS A 323 13.46 -1.87 23.24
CA HIS A 323 12.78 -3.14 23.46
C HIS A 323 12.65 -3.35 24.96
N LEU A 324 11.42 -3.51 25.42
CA LEU A 324 11.05 -3.59 26.82
C LEU A 324 10.37 -4.92 27.12
N ARG A 325 10.52 -5.37 28.37
CA ARG A 325 9.69 -6.40 28.99
C ARG A 325 8.72 -5.75 29.96
N LEU A 326 7.43 -5.80 29.69
CA LEU A 326 6.41 -5.32 30.63
C LEU A 326 6.42 -6.17 31.90
N ALA A 327 5.89 -5.63 33.00
CA ALA A 327 5.76 -6.35 34.27
C ALA A 327 5.00 -7.69 34.14
N GLY A 328 4.06 -7.79 33.18
CA GLY A 328 3.34 -9.03 32.86
C GLY A 328 4.11 -10.04 31.99
N GLY A 329 5.36 -9.75 31.61
CA GLY A 329 6.20 -10.61 30.76
C GLY A 329 6.03 -10.41 29.25
N GLU A 330 5.08 -9.58 28.83
CA GLU A 330 4.83 -9.25 27.42
C GLU A 330 5.95 -8.35 26.85
N PRO A 331 6.39 -8.55 25.60
CA PRO A 331 7.31 -7.64 24.94
C PRO A 331 6.59 -6.34 24.56
N PHE A 332 7.31 -5.21 24.62
CA PHE A 332 6.82 -3.91 24.17
C PHE A 332 7.95 -3.09 23.57
N ILE A 333 7.68 -2.37 22.48
CA ILE A 333 8.66 -1.56 21.77
C ILE A 333 8.21 -0.10 21.83
N VAL A 334 9.14 0.78 22.19
CA VAL A 334 8.95 2.23 22.06
C VAL A 334 9.94 2.77 21.05
N ARG A 335 9.45 3.52 20.07
CA ARG A 335 10.28 4.23 19.10
C ARG A 335 10.36 5.69 19.50
N ARG A 336 11.58 6.20 19.65
CA ARG A 336 11.83 7.62 19.94
C ARG A 336 12.71 8.23 18.88
N GLN A 337 12.29 9.37 18.36
CA GLN A 337 13.09 10.15 17.43
C GLN A 337 14.34 10.70 18.13
N ASN A 338 15.50 10.56 17.50
CA ASN A 338 16.77 11.07 18.04
C ASN A 338 16.85 12.59 17.86
N SER A 339 17.23 13.30 18.91
CA SER A 339 17.51 14.75 18.87
C SER A 339 18.86 15.05 19.51
N ARG A 340 19.55 16.10 19.01
CA ARG A 340 20.86 16.50 19.55
C ARG A 340 20.68 16.98 20.99
N GLY A 341 21.32 16.29 21.94
CA GLY A 341 21.27 16.65 23.37
C GLY A 341 20.25 15.88 24.19
N ALA A 342 19.45 14.98 23.58
CA ALA A 342 18.64 14.01 24.31
C ALA A 342 19.54 12.88 24.87
N GLY A 343 20.21 13.17 25.99
CA GLY A 343 20.91 12.19 26.80
C GLY A 343 19.97 11.72 27.90
N ASP A 344 19.27 10.60 27.70
CA ASP A 344 18.06 10.33 28.47
C ASP A 344 18.27 9.45 29.71
N GLY A 345 19.51 9.08 30.02
CA GLY A 345 19.84 8.25 31.19
C GLY A 345 19.22 6.84 31.18
N ILE A 346 18.50 6.47 30.12
CA ILE A 346 17.90 5.16 29.94
C ILE A 346 19.00 4.18 29.54
N VAL A 347 19.19 3.16 30.37
CA VAL A 347 20.19 2.12 30.17
C VAL A 347 19.52 0.75 30.10
N GLN A 348 20.17 -0.18 29.42
CA GLN A 348 19.77 -1.58 29.42
C GLN A 348 19.71 -2.12 30.86
N GLY A 349 18.66 -2.87 31.18
CA GLY A 349 18.35 -3.35 32.53
C GLY A 349 17.63 -2.33 33.43
N GLY A 350 17.51 -1.07 33.01
CA GLY A 350 16.79 -0.03 33.75
C GLY A 350 15.28 -0.24 33.75
N GLN A 351 14.62 0.17 34.85
CA GLN A 351 13.16 0.26 34.94
C GLN A 351 12.66 1.59 34.36
N VAL A 352 11.62 1.53 33.54
CA VAL A 352 11.02 2.70 32.91
C VAL A 352 9.50 2.67 33.01
N GLY A 353 8.89 3.86 33.08
CA GLY A 353 7.45 4.05 32.91
C GLY A 353 7.12 4.30 31.44
N ILE A 354 6.00 3.78 30.98
CA ILE A 354 5.50 3.93 29.60
C ILE A 354 4.17 4.67 29.65
N ALA A 355 4.10 5.80 28.97
CA ALA A 355 2.87 6.55 28.77
C ALA A 355 2.31 6.28 27.36
N ILE A 356 1.02 5.95 27.28
CA ILE A 356 0.30 5.77 26.02
C ILE A 356 -0.56 7.01 25.78
N GLY A 357 -0.47 7.62 24.60
CA GLY A 357 -1.27 8.80 24.26
C GLY A 357 -2.78 8.51 24.21
N ASN A 358 -3.61 9.51 24.48
CA ASN A 358 -5.09 9.34 24.52
C ASN A 358 -5.73 8.92 23.18
N ASP A 359 -5.03 9.09 22.06
CA ASP A 359 -5.51 8.69 20.74
C ASP A 359 -4.63 7.60 20.12
N ALA A 360 -3.75 6.98 20.91
CA ALA A 360 -2.70 6.07 20.45
C ALA A 360 -3.19 4.62 20.26
N ALA A 361 -4.26 4.24 20.96
CA ALA A 361 -4.77 2.87 20.97
C ALA A 361 -5.94 2.68 20.00
N GLN A 362 -5.93 1.56 19.29
CA GLN A 362 -7.00 1.12 18.40
C GLN A 362 -7.42 -0.29 18.81
N VAL A 363 -8.71 -0.53 18.99
CA VAL A 363 -9.27 -1.89 19.21
C VAL A 363 -9.32 -2.63 17.89
N LEU A 364 -9.00 -3.93 17.92
CA LEU A 364 -9.01 -4.80 16.76
C LEU A 364 -10.22 -5.74 16.74
N LYS A 365 -10.71 -6.09 15.54
CA LYS A 365 -11.66 -7.18 15.30
C LYS A 365 -10.86 -8.48 15.26
N ASP A 366 -10.87 -9.22 16.35
CA ASP A 366 -10.14 -10.48 16.52
C ASP A 366 -11.07 -11.69 16.48
#